data_AF-A0A7W5B655-F1
#
_entry.id   AF-A0A7W5B655-F1
#
_cell.length_a   1.000
_cell.length_b   1.000
_cell.length_c   1.000
_cell.angle_alpha   90.00
_cell.angle_beta   90.00
_cell.angle_gamma   90.00
#
_symmetry.space_group_name_H-M   'P 1'
#
loop_
_entity.id
_entity.type
_entity.pdbx_description
1 polymer ?
#
loop_
_entity_poly.entity_id
_entity_poly.type
_entity_poly.pdbx_seq_one_letter_code
_entity_poly.pdbx_strand_id
1 'polypeptide(L)'
;MQEAGYYVLLIFVGLASVNLSIGRVYSRIAQGGHSVPAKRLRERFTRTQQAIRSALHVADAAILCDDSTVQRDAFTIAHIRKGPEVAFDIRRRPNPPQLILRWLNVVAPE
;
A
#
# COMPACT_ATOMS: atom_id res chain seq x y z
N MET A 1 -19.43 -7.34 8.67
CA MET A 1 -19.76 -5.96 8.21
C MET A 1 -20.72 -6.04 7.04
N GLN A 2 -20.40 -6.82 6.02
CA GLN A 2 -21.26 -7.01 4.84
C GLN A 2 -22.63 -7.60 5.18
N GLU A 3 -22.70 -8.57 6.09
CA GLU A 3 -23.96 -9.14 6.58
C GLU A 3 -24.89 -8.08 7.24
N ALA A 4 -24.33 -6.98 7.73
CA ALA A 4 -25.08 -5.85 8.28
C ALA A 4 -25.37 -4.76 7.23
N GLY A 5 -25.13 -5.03 5.94
CA GLY A 5 -25.41 -4.12 4.82
C GLY A 5 -24.30 -3.10 4.52
N TYR A 6 -23.12 -3.21 5.15
CA TYR A 6 -22.00 -2.30 4.86
C TYR A 6 -21.23 -2.71 3.61
N TYR A 7 -20.78 -1.71 2.86
CA TYR A 7 -19.78 -1.88 1.80
C TYR A 7 -18.39 -1.56 2.32
N VAL A 8 -17.46 -2.52 2.21
CA VAL A 8 -16.09 -2.39 2.71
C VAL A 8 -15.14 -2.08 1.56
N LEU A 9 -14.69 -0.82 1.52
CA LEU A 9 -13.64 -0.36 0.60
C LEU A 9 -12.29 -0.34 1.32
N LEU A 10 -11.33 -1.13 0.82
CA LEU A 10 -9.95 -1.10 1.26
C LEU A 10 -9.15 -0.06 0.46
N ILE A 11 -8.58 0.93 1.14
CA ILE A 11 -7.61 1.84 0.54
C ILE A 11 -6.26 1.60 1.22
N PHE A 12 -5.24 1.30 0.43
CA PHE A 12 -3.89 1.06 0.95
C PHE A 12 -2.85 1.85 0.17
N VAL A 13 -1.92 2.45 0.91
CA VAL A 13 -0.78 3.17 0.36
C VAL A 13 0.49 2.38 0.63
N GLY A 14 1.04 1.79 -0.42
CA GLY A 14 2.25 0.99 -0.39
C GLY A 14 3.52 1.84 -0.49
N LEU A 15 4.60 1.32 0.09
CA LEU A 15 5.95 1.88 0.00
C LEU A 15 6.94 0.80 -0.44
N ALA A 16 7.89 1.19 -1.28
CA ALA A 16 8.90 0.28 -1.83
C ALA A 16 9.88 -0.27 -0.80
N SER A 17 10.00 0.35 0.38
CA SER A 17 10.87 -0.15 1.46
C SER A 17 10.53 0.38 2.85
N VAL A 18 10.93 -0.39 3.87
CA VAL A 18 10.88 0.04 5.27
C VAL A 18 11.78 1.23 5.56
N ASN A 19 12.92 1.35 4.88
CA ASN A 19 13.83 2.48 5.06
C ASN A 19 13.19 3.79 4.60
N LEU A 20 12.37 3.76 3.54
CA LEU A 20 11.59 4.93 3.13
C LEU A 20 10.54 5.31 4.20
N SER A 21 9.86 4.33 4.79
CA SER A 21 8.92 4.57 5.90
C SER A 21 9.61 5.22 7.10
N ILE A 22 10.79 4.72 7.48
CA ILE A 22 11.61 5.29 8.56
C ILE A 22 12.07 6.72 8.21
N GLY A 23 12.57 6.94 6.99
CA GLY A 23 12.99 8.25 6.51
C GLY A 23 11.86 9.28 6.58
N ARG A 24 10.64 8.90 6.18
CA ARG A 24 9.45 9.76 6.28
C ARG A 24 9.11 10.15 7.72
N VAL A 25 9.28 9.24 8.68
CA VAL A 25 9.11 9.57 10.10
C VAL A 25 10.18 10.56 10.57
N TYR A 26 11.44 10.40 10.17
CA TYR A 26 12.49 11.37 10.49
C TYR A 26 12.21 12.75 9.90
N SER A 27 11.82 12.83 8.62
CA SER A 27 11.44 14.11 8.00
C SER A 27 10.27 14.77 8.73
N ARG A 28 9.26 14.00 9.15
CA ARG A 28 8.14 14.51 9.92
C ARG A 28 8.56 15.04 11.30
N ILE A 29 9.48 14.35 11.99
CA ILE A 29 10.02 14.82 13.27
C ILE A 29 10.73 16.16 13.10
N ALA A 30 11.53 16.30 12.03
CA ALA A 30 12.21 17.57 11.72
C ALA A 30 11.24 18.73 11.45
N GLN A 31 9.99 18.43 11.05
CA GLN A 31 8.91 19.39 10.85
C GLN A 31 8.00 19.55 12.10
N GLY A 32 8.40 19.02 13.26
CA GLY A 32 7.65 19.15 14.53
C GLY A 32 6.56 18.10 14.75
N GLY A 33 6.51 17.02 13.96
CA GLY A 33 5.51 15.96 14.12
C GLY A 33 5.93 14.81 15.05
N HIS A 34 5.02 13.84 15.24
CA HIS A 34 5.20 12.73 16.19
C HIS A 34 6.25 11.70 15.74
N SER A 35 7.05 11.21 16.69
CA SER A 35 8.06 10.16 16.48
C SER A 35 7.46 8.76 16.59
N VAL A 36 7.98 7.82 15.79
CA VAL A 36 7.69 6.39 15.95
C VAL A 36 9.02 5.63 15.96
N PRO A 37 9.30 4.78 16.96
CA PRO A 37 10.55 4.04 17.01
C PRO A 37 10.78 3.18 15.77
N ALA A 38 11.97 3.25 15.19
CA ALA A 38 12.30 2.55 13.95
C ALA A 38 12.17 1.01 14.07
N LYS A 39 12.33 0.45 15.28
CA LYS A 39 12.06 -0.97 15.56
C LYS A 39 10.59 -1.32 15.31
N ARG A 40 9.66 -0.50 15.83
CA ARG A 40 8.22 -0.69 15.62
C ARG A 40 7.83 -0.55 14.15
N LEU A 41 8.46 0.36 13.41
CA LEU A 41 8.24 0.50 11.97
C LEU A 41 8.66 -0.78 11.22
N ARG A 42 9.83 -1.35 11.54
CA ARG A 42 10.31 -2.61 10.95
C ARG A 42 9.38 -3.79 11.24
N GLU A 43 9.02 -3.98 12.51
CA GLU A 43 8.12 -5.06 12.93
C GLU A 43 6.77 -5.00 12.23
N ARG A 44 6.23 -3.78 12.05
CA ARG A 44 4.90 -3.60 11.46
C ARG A 44 4.92 -3.64 9.93
N PHE A 45 6.03 -3.33 9.27
CA PHE A 45 6.07 -3.19 7.81
C PHE A 45 5.59 -4.47 7.09
N THR A 46 6.23 -5.60 7.36
CA THR A 46 5.86 -6.90 6.77
C THR A 46 4.49 -7.36 7.24
N ARG A 47 4.17 -7.15 8.53
CA ARG A 47 2.86 -7.54 9.09
C ARG A 47 1.72 -6.79 8.41
N THR A 48 1.89 -5.49 8.14
CA THR A 48 0.90 -4.70 7.40
C THR A 48 0.73 -5.25 5.99
N GLN A 49 1.81 -5.55 5.26
CA GLN A 49 1.71 -6.13 3.92
C GLN A 49 0.92 -7.44 3.91
N GLN A 50 1.17 -8.33 4.88
CA GLN A 50 0.41 -9.57 5.05
C GLN A 50 -1.06 -9.30 5.37
N ALA A 51 -1.36 -8.35 6.26
CA ALA A 51 -2.72 -7.98 6.60
C ALA A 51 -3.48 -7.43 5.38
N ILE A 52 -2.83 -6.61 4.54
CA ILE A 52 -3.43 -6.10 3.30
C ILE A 52 -3.70 -7.23 2.31
N ARG A 53 -2.79 -8.19 2.17
CA ARG A 53 -3.03 -9.39 1.35
C ARG A 53 -4.28 -10.14 1.80
N SER A 54 -4.43 -10.36 3.10
CA SER A 54 -5.64 -10.98 3.65
C SER A 54 -6.89 -10.12 3.43
N ALA A 55 -6.79 -8.80 3.66
CA ALA A 55 -7.89 -7.86 3.53
C ALA A 55 -8.42 -7.77 2.09
N LEU A 56 -7.55 -7.89 1.09
CA LEU A 56 -7.92 -7.93 -0.32
C LEU A 56 -8.92 -9.05 -0.63
N HIS A 57 -8.87 -10.19 0.07
CA HIS A 57 -9.79 -11.30 -0.16
C HIS A 57 -11.18 -11.11 0.47
N VAL A 58 -11.34 -10.20 1.43
CA VAL A 58 -12.59 -10.02 2.19
C VAL A 58 -13.26 -8.67 1.96
N ALA A 59 -12.56 -7.70 1.37
CA ALA A 59 -13.11 -6.40 1.02
C ALA A 59 -13.96 -6.48 -0.26
N ASP A 60 -15.02 -5.67 -0.33
CA ASP A 60 -15.90 -5.61 -1.51
C ASP A 60 -15.20 -4.92 -2.69
N ALA A 61 -14.29 -3.99 -2.41
CA ALA A 61 -13.36 -3.43 -3.37
C ALA A 61 -12.06 -2.99 -2.70
N ALA A 62 -11.01 -2.83 -3.50
CA ALA A 62 -9.77 -2.25 -3.04
C ALA A 62 -9.12 -1.33 -4.07
N ILE A 63 -8.49 -0.28 -3.56
CA ILE A 63 -7.63 0.64 -4.31
C ILE A 63 -6.27 0.66 -3.61
N LEU A 64 -5.24 0.24 -4.34
CA LEU A 64 -3.86 0.26 -3.87
C LEU A 64 -3.10 1.36 -4.61
N CYS A 65 -2.44 2.23 -3.86
CA CYS A 65 -1.65 3.35 -4.37
C CYS A 65 -0.20 3.22 -3.94
N ASP A 66 0.72 3.69 -4.77
CA ASP A 66 2.13 3.85 -4.43
C ASP A 66 2.41 5.28 -3.96
N ASP A 67 3.24 5.40 -2.93
CA ASP A 67 3.79 6.68 -2.50
C ASP A 67 5.30 6.53 -2.27
N SER A 68 5.99 5.85 -3.17
CA SER A 68 7.42 5.53 -3.04
C SER A 68 8.36 6.60 -3.60
N THR A 69 7.81 7.56 -4.36
CA THR A 69 8.55 8.53 -5.17
C THR A 69 8.37 9.96 -4.66
N VAL A 70 8.81 10.93 -5.45
CA VAL A 70 8.66 12.37 -5.16
C VAL A 70 7.21 12.81 -5.31
N GLN A 71 6.89 13.97 -4.72
CA GLN A 71 5.54 14.49 -4.58
C GLN A 71 4.73 14.58 -5.90
N ARG A 72 5.40 14.75 -7.05
CA ARG A 72 4.76 14.77 -8.38
C ARG A 72 4.04 13.46 -8.70
N ASP A 73 4.57 12.32 -8.24
CA ASP A 73 4.07 10.98 -8.55
C ASP A 73 3.44 10.31 -7.32
N ALA A 74 3.15 11.08 -6.26
CA ALA A 74 2.54 10.58 -5.04
C ALA A 74 1.14 10.01 -5.30
N PHE A 75 0.81 8.93 -4.58
CA PHE A 75 -0.46 8.20 -4.72
C PHE A 75 -0.73 7.65 -6.12
N THR A 76 0.32 7.26 -6.85
CA THR A 76 0.16 6.58 -8.14
C THR A 76 -0.68 5.32 -7.97
N ILE A 77 -1.81 5.21 -8.68
CA ILE A 77 -2.66 4.02 -8.63
C ILE A 77 -1.88 2.81 -9.15
N ALA A 78 -1.77 1.78 -8.32
CA ALA A 78 -1.06 0.54 -8.62
C ALA A 78 -2.01 -0.60 -8.99
N HIS A 79 -3.14 -0.72 -8.28
CA HIS A 79 -4.08 -1.82 -8.47
C HIS A 79 -5.49 -1.43 -8.01
N ILE A 80 -6.50 -1.77 -8.81
CA ILE A 80 -7.92 -1.61 -8.45
C ILE A 80 -8.62 -2.94 -8.67
N ARG A 81 -9.37 -3.38 -7.66
CA ARG A 81 -10.24 -4.56 -7.75
C ARG A 81 -11.62 -4.30 -7.16
N LYS A 82 -12.62 -5.02 -7.68
CA LYS A 82 -13.98 -5.10 -7.15
C LYS A 82 -14.34 -6.57 -7.00
N GLY A 83 -14.51 -7.04 -5.76
CA GLY A 83 -14.58 -8.47 -5.48
C GLY A 83 -13.38 -9.21 -6.09
N PRO A 84 -13.58 -10.31 -6.84
CA PRO A 84 -12.49 -11.02 -7.51
C PRO A 84 -11.98 -10.35 -8.80
N GLU A 85 -12.69 -9.35 -9.33
CA GLU A 85 -12.37 -8.72 -10.61
C GLU A 85 -11.28 -7.65 -10.46
N VAL A 86 -10.22 -7.74 -11.26
CA VAL A 86 -9.14 -6.74 -11.32
C VAL A 86 -9.40 -5.74 -12.46
N ALA A 87 -9.98 -4.60 -12.09
CA ALA A 87 -10.32 -3.50 -13.00
C ALA A 87 -9.09 -2.74 -13.51
N PHE A 88 -8.04 -2.62 -12.70
CA PHE A 88 -6.78 -1.99 -13.10
C PHE A 88 -5.60 -2.68 -12.44
N ASP A 89 -4.53 -2.84 -13.21
CA ASP A 89 -3.25 -3.33 -12.69
C ASP A 89 -2.08 -2.68 -13.42
N ILE A 90 -1.20 -2.00 -12.69
CA ILE A 90 -0.05 -1.31 -13.25
C ILE A 90 0.94 -2.28 -13.91
N ARG A 91 0.95 -3.56 -13.54
CA ARG A 91 1.77 -4.61 -14.16
C ARG A 91 1.46 -4.83 -15.63
N ARG A 92 0.23 -4.51 -16.07
CA ARG A 92 -0.21 -4.65 -17.46
C ARG A 92 0.36 -3.57 -18.40
N ARG A 93 1.08 -2.57 -17.88
CA ARG A 93 1.77 -1.56 -18.71
C ARG A 93 3.03 -2.14 -19.37
N PRO A 94 3.47 -1.66 -20.54
CA PRO A 94 4.67 -2.17 -21.22
C PRO A 94 5.96 -2.10 -20.40
N ASN A 95 6.09 -1.09 -19.52
CA ASN A 95 7.25 -0.93 -18.64
C ASN A 95 6.78 -0.51 -17.23
N PRO A 96 6.37 -1.46 -16.39
CA PRO A 96 5.83 -1.15 -15.07
C PRO A 96 6.92 -0.64 -14.11
N PRO A 97 6.63 0.38 -13.28
CA PRO A 97 7.63 0.95 -12.38
C PRO A 97 8.10 -0.08 -11.33
N GLN A 98 9.39 -0.43 -11.36
CA GLN A 98 9.95 -1.48 -10.50
C GLN A 98 9.78 -1.20 -9.00
N LEU A 99 9.79 0.06 -8.59
CA LEU A 99 9.56 0.44 -7.19
C LEU A 99 8.17 0.02 -6.69
N ILE A 100 7.16 0.13 -7.55
CA ILE A 100 5.78 -0.25 -7.22
C ILE A 100 5.68 -1.78 -7.14
N LEU A 101 6.31 -2.48 -8.08
CA LEU A 101 6.29 -3.95 -8.12
C LEU A 101 6.86 -4.59 -6.85
N ARG A 102 7.87 -3.96 -6.22
CA ARG A 102 8.51 -4.47 -4.99
C ARG A 102 7.53 -4.74 -3.85
N TRP A 103 6.54 -3.85 -3.66
CA TRP A 103 5.55 -4.04 -2.60
C TRP A 103 4.25 -4.62 -3.14
N LEU A 104 3.87 -4.29 -4.39
CA LEU A 104 2.63 -4.75 -4.99
C LEU A 104 2.61 -6.28 -5.07
N ASN A 105 3.70 -6.91 -5.50
CA ASN A 105 3.80 -8.37 -5.59
C ASN A 105 3.73 -9.08 -4.23
N VAL A 106 4.00 -8.37 -3.14
CA VAL A 106 3.89 -8.92 -1.78
C VAL A 106 2.43 -8.90 -1.32
N VAL A 107 1.71 -7.82 -1.60
CA VAL A 107 0.34 -7.62 -1.09
C VAL A 107 -0.74 -8.16 -2.02
N ALA A 108 -0.52 -8.09 -3.34
CA ALA A 108 -1.45 -8.51 -4.39
C ALA A 108 -0.70 -9.34 -5.46
N PRO A 109 -0.26 -10.57 -5.14
CA PRO A 109 0.37 -11.45 -6.12
C PRO A 109 -0.58 -11.74 -7.31
N GLU A 110 -0.01 -12.12 -8.46
CA GLU A 110 -0.79 -12.63 -9.61
C GLU A 110 -1.48 -13.96 -9.29
#